data_AF-A0A536VIJ1-F1
#
_entry.id   AF-A0A536VIJ1-F1
#
_cell.length_a   1.000
_cell.length_b   1.000
_cell.length_c   1.000
_cell.angle_alpha   90.00
_cell.angle_beta   90.00
_cell.angle_gamma   90.00
#
_symmetry.space_group_name_H-M   'P 1'
#
loop_
_entity.id
_entity.type
_entity.pdbx_description
1 polymer ?
#
loop_
_entity_poly.entity_id
_entity_poly.type
_entity_poly.pdbx_seq_one_letter_code
_entity_poly.pdbx_strand_id
1 'polypeptide(L)' 'MTSTALITGASRGIGREVARALASEGWHVLSGVRDAKSAPPGNAGGSRRHGKTRID' A
#
# COMPACT_ATOMS: atom_id res chain seq x y z
N MET A 1 6.79 -5.23 -17.41
CA MET A 1 6.74 -5.74 -16.03
C MET A 1 6.52 -4.57 -15.11
N THR A 2 5.57 -4.64 -14.18
CA THR A 2 5.21 -3.52 -13.30
C THR A 2 5.83 -3.73 -11.93
N SER A 3 6.66 -2.78 -11.48
CA SER A 3 7.27 -2.85 -10.15
C SER A 3 6.21 -2.72 -9.04
N THR A 4 6.41 -3.43 -7.94
CA THR A 4 5.48 -3.44 -6.79
C THR A 4 6.13 -2.81 -5.56
N ALA A 5 5.40 -1.96 -4.83
CA ALA A 5 5.86 -1.31 -3.60
C ALA A 5 4.90 -1.58 -2.43
N LEU A 6 5.44 -1.96 -1.27
CA LEU A 6 4.71 -2.05 0.00
C LEU A 6 5.05 -0.84 0.87
N ILE A 7 4.04 -0.07 1.28
CA ILE A 7 4.24 1.15 2.07
C ILE A 7 3.49 1.04 3.38
N THR A 8 4.20 1.08 4.50
CA THR A 8 3.62 1.13 5.84
C THR A 8 3.31 2.57 6.25
N GLY A 9 2.31 2.77 7.10
CA GLY A 9 1.90 4.13 7.52
C GLY A 9 1.24 4.95 6.39
N ALA A 10 0.75 4.30 5.33
CA ALA A 10 0.25 4.95 4.11
C ALA A 10 -1.07 5.75 4.28
N SER A 11 -1.63 5.83 5.49
CA SER A 11 -2.89 6.53 5.76
C SER A 11 -2.78 8.06 5.70
N ARG A 12 -1.59 8.61 6.01
CA ARG A 12 -1.35 10.07 6.12
C ARG A 12 0.14 10.40 6.03
N GLY A 13 0.43 11.70 5.91
CA GLY A 13 1.80 12.21 5.89
C GLY A 13 2.61 11.65 4.72
N ILE A 14 3.91 11.43 4.96
CA ILE A 14 4.87 11.02 3.93
C ILE A 14 4.46 9.71 3.26
N GLY A 15 4.02 8.70 4.03
CA GLY A 15 3.63 7.41 3.48
C GLY A 15 2.47 7.52 2.48
N ARG A 16 1.52 8.43 2.70
CA ARG A 16 0.40 8.67 1.77
C ARG A 16 0.86 9.31 0.48
N GLU A 17 1.73 10.31 0.55
CA GLU A 17 2.19 11.01 -0.66
C GLU A 17 3.15 10.15 -1.49
N VAL A 18 4.01 9.35 -0.86
CA VAL A 18 4.84 8.37 -1.57
C VAL A 18 3.97 7.33 -2.28
N ALA A 19 2.91 6.83 -1.62
CA ALA A 19 1.98 5.89 -2.25
C ALA A 19 1.27 6.49 -3.47
N ARG A 20 0.85 7.76 -3.38
CA ARG A 20 0.24 8.48 -4.52
C ARG A 20 1.21 8.69 -5.67
N ALA A 21 2.44 9.10 -5.38
CA ALA A 21 3.46 9.34 -6.40
C ALA A 21 3.78 8.05 -7.16
N LEU A 22 4.10 6.97 -6.45
CA LEU A 22 4.42 5.68 -7.09
C LEU A 22 3.24 5.12 -7.89
N ALA A 23 2.02 5.21 -7.38
CA ALA A 23 0.83 4.82 -8.14
C ALA A 23 0.66 5.65 -9.43
N SER A 24 0.94 6.96 -9.38
CA SER A 24 0.89 7.82 -10.57
C SER A 24 1.97 7.50 -11.60
N GLU A 25 3.10 6.94 -11.16
CA GLU A 25 4.17 6.43 -12.02
C GLU A 25 3.88 5.01 -12.55
N GLY A 26 2.71 4.46 -12.25
CA GLY A 26 2.26 3.15 -12.73
C GLY A 26 2.71 1.96 -11.89
N TRP A 27 3.24 2.18 -10.69
CA TRP A 27 3.59 1.09 -9.78
C TRP A 27 2.33 0.42 -9.21
N HIS A 28 2.46 -0.88 -8.92
CA HIS A 28 1.47 -1.57 -8.11
C HIS A 28 1.77 -1.35 -6.62
N VAL A 29 0.93 -0.57 -5.94
CA VAL A 29 1.19 -0.15 -4.57
C VAL A 29 0.25 -0.83 -3.56
N LEU A 30 0.86 -1.49 -2.57
CA LEU A 30 0.18 -2.09 -1.43
C LEU A 30 0.27 -1.14 -0.23
N SER A 31 -0.88 -0.63 0.21
CA SER A 31 -0.94 0.33 1.32
C SER A 31 -1.17 -0.37 2.66
N GLY A 32 -0.13 -0.40 3.48
CA GLY A 32 -0.16 -0.86 4.87
C GLY A 32 -0.79 0.20 5.78
N VAL A 33 -2.08 0.05 6.03
CA VAL A 33 -2.89 0.92 6.88
C VAL A 33 -3.57 0.12 8.00
N ARG A 34 -3.87 0.78 9.12
CA ARG A 34 -4.61 0.14 10.22
C ARG A 34 -6.10 -0.02 9.90
N ASP A 35 -6.69 0.98 9.24
CA ASP A 35 -8.05 0.93 8.71
C ASP A 35 -7.98 0.96 7.18
N ALA A 36 -8.50 -0.08 6.52
CA ALA A 36 -8.50 -0.21 5.07
C ALA A 36 -9.24 0.94 4.37
N LYS A 37 -10.23 1.57 5.03
CA LYS A 37 -10.93 2.75 4.49
C LYS A 37 -10.04 3.99 4.42
N SER A 38 -8.89 3.98 5.11
CA SER A 38 -7.93 5.07 5.11
C SER A 38 -6.84 4.92 4.03
N ALA A 39 -6.89 3.89 3.19
CA ALA A 39 -5.94 3.73 2.09
C ALA A 39 -6.10 4.86 1.05
N PRO A 40 -5.01 5.37 0.45
CA PRO A 40 -5.13 6.37 -0.61
C PRO A 40 -5.84 5.80 -1.85
N PRO A 41 -6.59 6.61 -2.61
CA PRO A 41 -7.28 6.18 -3.83
C PRO A 41 -6.33 5.49 -4.81
N GLY A 42 -6.82 4.46 -5.50
CA GLY A 42 -6.01 3.68 -6.45
C GLY A 42 -5.04 2.68 -5.81
N ASN A 43 -5.00 2.58 -4.48
CA ASN A 43 -4.18 1.61 -3.76
C ASN A 43 -5.03 0.47 -3.20
N ALA A 44 -4.52 -0.75 -3.22
CA ALA A 44 -5.15 -1.87 -2.53
C ALA A 44 -4.93 -1.73 -1.01
N GLY A 45 -5.98 -1.36 -0.27
CA GLY A 45 -5.98 -1.40 1.20
C GLY A 45 -6.07 -2.84 1.68
N GLY A 46 -4.99 -3.39 2.21
CA GLY A 46 -4.96 -4.76 2.72
C GLY A 46 -5.78 -4.91 4.00
N SER A 47 -7.04 -5.34 3.91
CA SER A 47 -7.84 -5.72 5.10
C SER A 47 -7.59 -7.16 5.57
N ARG A 48 -6.81 -7.94 4.79
CA ARG A 48 -6.45 -9.29 5.19
C ARG A 48 -5.39 -9.21 6.29
N ARG A 49 -5.75 -9.60 7.51
CA ARG A 49 -4.76 -9.98 8.53
C ARG A 49 -3.83 -10.99 7.86
N HIS A 50 -2.59 -10.57 7.58
CA HIS A 50 -1.57 -11.45 7.05
C HIS A 50 -1.21 -12.43 8.17
N GLY A 51 -2.03 -13.47 8.33
CA GLY A 51 -1.66 -14.64 9.10
C GLY A 51 -0.47 -15.25 8.40
N LYS A 52 0.72 -15.06 8.99
CA LYS A 52 2.00 -15.76 8.73
C LYS A 52 1.98 -16.58 7.44
N THR A 53 2.01 -15.94 6.27
CA THR A 53 2.29 -16.70 5.06
C THR A 53 3.80 -16.84 5.04
N ARG A 54 4.28 -18.05 5.33
CA ARG A 54 5.70 -18.37 5.17
C ARG A 54 6.09 -18.00 3.75
N ILE A 55 7.19 -17.27 3.65
CA ILE A 55 7.93 -17.05 2.42
C ILE A 55 8.96 -18.18 2.44
N ASP A 56 8.61 -19.31 1.85
CA ASP A 56 9.56 -20.31 1.36
C ASP A 56 10.13 -19.88 -0.01
#